data_AF-A0AAN7YKQ6-F1
#
_entry.id   AF-A0AAN7YKQ6-F1
#
_cell.length_a   1.000
_cell.length_b   1.000
_cell.length_c   1.000
_cell.angle_alpha   90.00
_cell.angle_beta   90.00
_cell.angle_gamma   90.00
#
_symmetry.space_group_name_H-M   'P 1'
#
loop_
_entity.id
_entity.type
_entity.pdbx_description
1 polymer ?
#
loop_
_entity_poly.entity_id
_entity_poly.type
_entity_poly.pdbx_seq_one_letter_code
_entity_poly.pdbx_strand_id
1 'polypeptide(L)'
;MFRCSSSSLLCGNNVTFTIVYNTQPGEILFITGSMNQLGEWDTSKAKRMTWNVGNLWDASVGFPESVYIQYKYFVYNEINKTYRWESIENRQLIVNNDELLIEDSWDVKRNLQTEQTKETDSTPNSLNSNSSNSFLIDSRIPTMLE
;
A
#
# COMPACT_ATOMS: atom_id res chain seq x y z
N MET A 1 8.11 24.81 -27.04
CA MET A 1 9.31 24.81 -26.17
C MET A 1 8.86 24.35 -24.80
N PHE A 2 8.93 23.04 -24.54
CA PHE A 2 8.46 22.47 -23.27
C PHE A 2 9.52 22.73 -22.20
N ARG A 3 9.15 23.50 -21.18
CA ARG A 3 9.97 23.72 -20.00
C ARG A 3 9.81 22.51 -19.09
N CYS A 4 10.80 21.62 -19.08
CA CYS A 4 10.98 20.67 -18.01
C CYS A 4 11.66 21.43 -16.86
N SER A 5 10.87 21.84 -15.87
CA SER A 5 11.38 22.45 -14.65
C SER A 5 11.93 21.33 -13.76
N SER A 6 13.26 21.29 -13.70
CA SER A 6 14.07 21.03 -12.51
C SER A 6 13.67 19.87 -11.58
N SER A 7 14.59 18.90 -11.53
CA SER A 7 14.93 18.13 -10.32
C SER A 7 14.08 16.91 -9.99
N SER A 8 14.16 15.86 -10.82
CA SER A 8 14.28 14.45 -10.39
C SER A 8 14.50 13.58 -11.63
N LEU A 9 15.53 12.74 -11.63
CA LEU A 9 15.83 11.77 -12.70
C LEU A 9 14.84 10.59 -12.74
N LEU A 10 13.59 10.81 -12.34
CA LEU A 10 12.52 9.83 -12.28
C LEU A 10 11.39 10.36 -13.17
N CYS A 11 11.33 9.95 -14.42
CA CYS A 11 10.28 10.37 -15.36
C CYS A 11 8.95 9.62 -15.11
N GLY A 12 8.57 9.46 -13.85
CA GLY A 12 7.40 8.69 -13.47
C GLY A 12 7.02 8.87 -12.01
N ASN A 13 5.80 8.47 -11.72
CA ASN A 13 5.14 8.48 -10.42
C ASN A 13 6.06 8.03 -9.29
N ASN A 14 6.27 8.89 -8.30
CA ASN A 14 7.12 8.61 -7.15
C ASN A 14 6.33 7.84 -6.10
N VAL A 15 6.78 6.62 -5.79
CA VAL A 15 6.20 5.79 -4.73
C VAL A 15 7.17 5.74 -3.56
N THR A 16 6.71 6.18 -2.41
CA THR A 16 7.45 6.08 -1.14
C THR A 16 6.89 4.93 -0.33
N PHE A 17 7.70 3.90 -0.15
CA PHE A 17 7.40 2.76 0.71
C PHE A 17 7.85 3.08 2.12
N THR A 18 6.95 3.02 3.08
CA THR A 18 7.23 3.13 4.50
C THR A 18 6.79 1.85 5.19
N ILE A 19 7.61 1.34 6.11
CA ILE A 19 7.29 0.13 6.87
C ILE A 19 7.76 0.25 8.31
N VAL A 20 6.89 -0.13 9.24
CA VAL A 20 7.25 -0.23 10.65
C VAL A 20 7.84 -1.61 10.93
N TYR A 21 9.12 -1.64 11.28
CA TYR A 21 9.83 -2.88 11.61
C TYR A 21 10.94 -2.68 12.65
N ASN A 22 10.85 -3.43 13.75
CA ASN A 22 11.85 -3.40 14.82
C ASN A 22 13.03 -4.32 14.48
N THR A 23 14.12 -3.72 14.02
CA THR A 23 15.38 -4.41 13.69
C THR A 23 16.29 -4.61 14.89
N GLN A 24 17.08 -5.69 14.84
CA GLN A 24 18.21 -5.91 15.75
C GLN A 24 19.49 -5.23 15.24
N PRO A 25 20.52 -5.05 16.08
CA PRO A 25 21.81 -4.52 15.64
C PRO A 25 22.39 -5.32 14.47
N GLY A 26 22.80 -4.62 13.41
CA GLY A 26 23.35 -5.23 12.19
C GLY A 26 22.30 -5.73 11.19
N GLU A 27 21.01 -5.57 11.47
CA GLU A 27 19.94 -5.86 10.51
C GLU A 27 19.63 -4.64 9.64
N ILE A 28 19.53 -4.87 8.34
CA ILE A 28 19.18 -3.85 7.34
C ILE A 28 17.97 -4.35 6.58
N LEU A 29 16.97 -3.47 6.41
CA LEU A 29 15.78 -3.77 5.64
C LEU A 29 15.97 -3.43 4.16
N PHE A 30 15.48 -4.34 3.31
CA PHE A 30 15.50 -4.23 1.86
C PHE A 30 14.12 -4.52 1.29
N ILE A 31 13.86 -3.94 0.13
CA ILE A 31 12.68 -4.20 -0.69
C ILE A 31 13.12 -4.71 -2.06
N THR A 32 12.49 -5.79 -2.52
CA THR A 32 12.65 -6.30 -3.88
C THR A 32 11.29 -6.50 -4.53
N GLY A 33 11.22 -6.52 -5.86
CA GLY A 33 9.96 -6.72 -6.56
C GLY A 33 10.10 -7.06 -8.02
N SER A 34 8.97 -7.12 -8.73
CA SER A 34 8.88 -7.51 -10.14
C SER A 34 9.49 -6.51 -11.11
N MET A 35 9.66 -5.25 -10.69
CA MET A 35 10.18 -4.18 -11.53
C MET A 35 11.70 -4.06 -11.46
N ASN A 36 12.33 -3.57 -12.53
CA ASN A 36 13.77 -3.34 -12.60
C ASN A 36 14.26 -2.34 -11.54
N GLN A 37 13.46 -1.33 -11.18
CA GLN A 37 13.81 -0.39 -10.11
C GLN A 37 13.83 -1.04 -8.72
N LEU A 38 13.16 -2.19 -8.56
CA LEU A 38 13.14 -3.00 -7.33
C LEU A 38 13.99 -4.28 -7.46
N GLY A 39 14.78 -4.41 -8.52
CA GLY A 39 15.72 -5.51 -8.68
C GLY A 39 15.18 -6.81 -9.27
N GLU A 40 13.95 -6.87 -9.81
CA GLU A 40 13.42 -8.08 -10.49
C GLU A 40 13.53 -9.38 -9.67
N TRP A 41 13.20 -9.31 -8.37
CA TRP A 41 13.35 -10.41 -7.39
C TRP A 41 14.80 -10.86 -7.11
N ASP A 42 15.80 -10.12 -7.59
CA ASP A 42 17.21 -10.32 -7.30
C ASP A 42 17.62 -9.55 -6.03
N THR A 43 17.96 -10.30 -4.98
CA THR A 43 18.45 -9.73 -3.70
C THR A 43 19.70 -8.86 -3.84
N SER A 44 20.54 -9.07 -4.86
CA SER A 44 21.74 -8.26 -5.10
C SER A 44 21.43 -6.87 -5.67
N LYS A 45 20.26 -6.73 -6.31
CA LYS A 45 19.76 -5.48 -6.88
C LYS A 45 18.61 -4.88 -6.06
N ALA A 46 18.29 -5.50 -4.93
CA ALA A 46 17.24 -5.03 -4.04
C ALA A 46 17.54 -3.62 -3.54
N LYS A 47 16.49 -2.83 -3.36
CA LYS A 47 16.60 -1.48 -2.87
C LYS A 47 16.77 -1.51 -1.36
N ARG A 48 17.87 -0.93 -0.87
CA ARG A 48 18.09 -0.70 0.56
C ARG A 48 17.11 0.36 1.07
N MET A 49 16.50 0.11 2.22
CA MET A 49 15.67 1.09 2.92
C MET A 49 16.50 1.89 3.92
N THR A 50 16.05 3.11 4.21
CA THR A 50 16.65 4.00 5.20
C THR A 50 15.91 3.85 6.52
N TRP A 51 16.63 3.68 7.62
CA TRP A 51 16.04 3.65 8.95
C TRP A 51 15.80 5.07 9.46
N ASN A 52 14.64 5.29 10.07
CA ASN A 52 14.28 6.50 10.79
C ASN A 52 13.89 6.19 12.24
N VAL A 53 13.81 7.26 13.03
CA VAL A 53 13.37 7.21 14.42
C VAL A 53 11.99 6.53 14.52
N GLY A 54 11.82 5.66 15.51
CA GLY A 54 10.56 4.96 15.75
C GLY A 54 10.37 3.67 14.96
N ASN A 55 11.48 3.02 14.54
CA ASN A 55 11.44 1.76 13.78
C ASN A 55 10.76 1.89 12.41
N LEU A 56 10.75 3.09 11.87
CA LEU A 56 10.19 3.38 10.56
C LEU A 56 11.28 3.28 9.51
N TRP A 57 11.06 2.47 8.49
CA TRP A 57 11.96 2.35 7.35
C TRP A 57 11.29 2.95 6.12
N ASP A 58 12.04 3.71 5.32
CA ASP A 58 11.53 4.31 4.09
C ASP A 58 12.41 4.02 2.86
N ALA A 59 11.77 3.99 1.68
CA ALA A 59 12.45 4.02 0.40
C ALA A 59 11.55 4.64 -0.68
N SER A 60 12.07 5.64 -1.39
CA SER A 60 11.39 6.23 -2.55
C SER A 60 11.93 5.65 -3.86
N VAL A 61 11.01 5.28 -4.75
CA VAL A 61 11.29 4.70 -6.07
C VAL A 61 10.30 5.25 -7.10
N GLY A 62 10.80 5.73 -8.23
CA GLY A 62 9.95 6.17 -9.34
C GLY A 62 9.54 5.02 -10.25
N PHE A 63 8.26 4.98 -10.61
CA PHE A 63 7.68 3.98 -11.51
C PHE A 63 6.95 4.64 -12.69
N PRO A 64 6.78 3.94 -13.82
CA PRO A 64 5.88 4.38 -14.87
C PRO A 64 4.44 4.55 -14.37
N GLU A 65 3.65 5.38 -15.04
CA GLU A 65 2.21 5.49 -14.77
C GLU A 65 1.46 4.19 -15.06
N SER A 66 0.40 3.93 -14.30
CA SER A 66 -0.55 2.82 -14.47
C SER A 66 0.08 1.43 -14.48
N VAL A 67 1.17 1.22 -13.71
CA VAL A 67 1.85 -0.08 -13.62
C VAL A 67 1.38 -0.89 -12.41
N TYR A 68 1.20 -2.20 -12.62
CA TYR A 68 1.01 -3.16 -11.54
C TYR A 68 2.37 -3.74 -11.12
N ILE A 69 2.68 -3.65 -9.83
CA ILE A 69 3.93 -4.12 -9.26
C ILE A 69 3.67 -5.12 -8.14
N GLN A 70 4.56 -6.11 -8.03
CA GLN A 70 4.64 -7.00 -6.89
C GLN A 70 5.95 -6.76 -6.18
N TYR A 71 5.94 -6.80 -4.85
CA TYR A 71 7.15 -6.61 -4.06
C TYR A 71 7.07 -7.36 -2.73
N LYS A 72 8.21 -7.47 -2.07
CA LYS A 72 8.35 -8.10 -0.77
C LYS A 72 9.52 -7.50 -0.02
N TYR A 73 9.37 -7.42 1.30
CA TYR A 73 10.46 -6.99 2.17
C TYR A 73 11.29 -8.19 2.65
N PHE A 74 12.56 -7.94 2.85
CA PHE A 74 13.44 -8.87 3.54
C PHE A 74 14.47 -8.12 4.37
N VAL A 75 14.93 -8.77 5.42
CA VAL A 75 15.97 -8.28 6.30
C VAL A 75 17.25 -9.05 5.99
N TYR A 76 18.34 -8.31 5.83
CA TYR A 76 19.67 -8.88 5.75
C TYR A 76 20.43 -8.56 7.05
N ASN A 77 20.97 -9.59 7.69
CA ASN A 77 21.82 -9.42 8.86
C ASN A 77 23.30 -9.39 8.42
N GLU A 78 23.96 -8.25 8.57
CA GLU A 78 25.35 -8.07 8.15
C GLU A 78 26.36 -8.85 9.01
N ILE A 79 26.00 -9.17 10.26
CA ILE A 79 26.86 -9.91 11.20
C ILE A 79 26.84 -11.40 10.86
N ASN A 80 25.63 -11.97 10.76
CA ASN A 80 25.42 -13.41 10.58
C ASN A 80 25.35 -13.81 9.10
N LYS A 81 25.29 -12.83 8.18
CA LYS A 81 25.17 -13.03 6.73
C LYS A 81 23.93 -13.84 6.34
N THR A 82 22.82 -13.65 7.06
CA THR A 82 21.55 -14.35 6.83
C THR A 82 20.47 -13.44 6.27
N TYR A 83 19.53 -14.03 5.53
CA TYR A 83 18.34 -13.37 5.00
C TYR A 83 17.10 -13.85 5.75
N ARG A 84 16.19 -12.93 6.07
CA ARG A 84 14.87 -13.21 6.62
C ARG A 84 13.81 -12.51 5.79
N TRP A 85 12.97 -13.28 5.14
CA TRP A 85 11.86 -12.77 4.34
C TRP A 85 10.62 -12.57 5.18
N GLU A 86 9.72 -11.71 4.71
CA GLU A 86 8.35 -11.70 5.21
C GLU A 86 7.68 -13.07 5.00
N SER A 87 6.83 -13.44 5.94
CA SER A 87 6.09 -14.71 5.98
C SER A 87 4.81 -14.67 5.14
N ILE A 88 4.41 -13.49 4.66
CA ILE A 88 3.20 -13.31 3.85
C ILE A 88 3.47 -13.49 2.35
N GLU A 89 2.38 -13.56 1.57
CA GLU A 89 2.39 -13.47 0.12
C GLU A 89 3.00 -12.15 -0.37
N ASN A 90 3.45 -12.13 -1.63
CA ASN A 90 3.96 -10.92 -2.25
C ASN A 90 2.92 -9.80 -2.18
N ARG A 91 3.36 -8.63 -1.69
CA ARG A 91 2.54 -7.43 -1.65
C ARG A 91 2.32 -6.94 -3.08
N GLN A 92 1.15 -6.38 -3.32
CA GLN A 92 0.73 -5.90 -4.64
C GLN A 92 0.40 -4.42 -4.55
N LEU A 93 0.73 -3.67 -5.61
CA LEU A 93 0.43 -2.24 -5.73
C LEU A 93 0.16 -1.89 -7.19
N ILE A 94 -0.83 -1.02 -7.41
CA ILE A 94 -1.07 -0.37 -8.70
C ILE A 94 -0.63 1.09 -8.54
N VAL A 95 0.27 1.54 -9.40
CA VAL A 95 0.77 2.91 -9.41
C VAL A 95 -0.10 3.73 -10.35
N ASN A 96 -1.06 4.47 -9.82
CA ASN A 96 -2.03 5.26 -10.60
C ASN A 96 -1.90 6.78 -10.41
N ASN A 97 -1.18 7.24 -9.39
CA ASN A 97 -1.03 8.65 -9.04
C ASN A 97 0.44 9.08 -9.11
N ASP A 98 0.68 10.37 -9.34
CA ASP A 98 2.02 10.97 -9.43
C ASP A 98 2.86 10.80 -8.17
N GLU A 99 2.20 10.79 -6.99
CA GLU A 99 2.83 10.55 -5.70
C GLU A 99 1.99 9.56 -4.88
N LEU A 100 2.60 8.46 -4.45
CA LEU A 100 1.96 7.46 -3.60
C LEU A 100 2.81 7.22 -2.35
N LEU A 101 2.16 7.27 -1.19
CA LEU A 101 2.73 6.86 0.09
C LEU A 101 2.14 5.53 0.49
N ILE A 102 2.99 4.52 0.68
CA ILE A 102 2.58 3.17 1.04
C ILE A 102 3.03 2.88 2.46
N GLU A 103 2.08 2.77 3.38
CA GLU A 103 2.35 2.40 4.77
C GLU A 103 2.11 0.90 4.97
N ASP A 104 3.19 0.18 5.22
CA ASP A 104 3.20 -1.26 5.49
C ASP A 104 3.60 -1.55 6.95
N SER A 105 3.27 -2.77 7.39
CA SER A 105 3.75 -3.32 8.65
C SER A 105 4.19 -4.77 8.42
N TRP A 106 5.27 -5.18 9.07
CA TRP A 106 5.91 -6.48 8.85
C TRP A 106 4.93 -7.63 9.11
N ASP A 107 4.83 -8.54 8.14
CA ASP A 107 3.91 -9.70 8.16
C ASP A 107 2.41 -9.36 8.33
N VAL A 108 2.04 -8.10 8.09
CA VAL A 108 0.64 -7.65 8.07
C VAL A 108 0.24 -7.32 6.63
N LYS A 109 -0.76 -8.03 6.10
CA LYS A 109 -1.35 -7.70 4.79
C LYS A 109 -2.00 -6.32 4.88
N ARG A 110 -1.66 -5.43 3.93
CA ARG A 110 -2.31 -4.12 3.82
C ARG A 110 -3.76 -4.35 3.43
N ASN A 111 -4.69 -3.75 4.19
CA ASN A 111 -6.06 -3.65 3.74
C ASN A 111 -6.05 -2.68 2.55
N LEU A 112 -6.35 -3.17 1.35
CA LEU A 112 -6.57 -2.30 0.19
C LEU A 112 -7.86 -1.52 0.47
N GLN A 113 -7.75 -0.41 1.19
CA GLN A 113 -8.84 0.57 1.28
C GLN A 113 -8.86 1.27 -0.08
N THR A 114 -9.78 0.83 -0.96
CA THR A 114 -10.32 1.75 -1.96
C THR A 114 -10.81 2.97 -1.19
N GLU A 115 -10.32 4.16 -1.54
CA GLU A 115 -10.75 5.42 -0.95
C GLU A 115 -12.29 5.47 -0.89
N GLN A 116 -12.86 5.27 0.30
CA GLN A 116 -14.17 5.83 0.61
C GLN A 116 -13.90 7.20 1.18
N THR A 117 -14.25 8.23 0.41
CA THR A 117 -14.37 9.60 0.86
C THR A 117 -15.11 9.64 2.20
N LYS A 118 -14.40 10.11 3.24
CA LYS A 118 -15.01 10.54 4.51
C LYS A 118 -16.01 11.65 4.21
N GLU A 119 -17.30 11.35 4.18
CA GLU A 119 -18.31 12.36 4.51
C GLU A 119 -18.28 12.57 6.02
N THR A 120 -17.71 13.70 6.42
CA THR A 120 -17.87 14.26 7.76
C THR A 120 -19.20 15.00 7.81
N ASP A 121 -20.15 14.51 8.61
CA ASP A 121 -20.96 15.42 9.41
C ASP A 121 -21.33 14.85 10.79
N SER A 122 -20.87 15.59 11.81
CA SER A 122 -21.33 15.76 13.19
C SER A 122 -22.83 15.46 13.44
N THR A 123 -23.39 14.93 14.54
CA THR A 123 -22.99 14.50 15.92
C THR A 123 -24.19 13.65 16.48
N PRO A 124 -24.30 13.23 17.78
CA PRO A 124 -24.66 11.86 18.16
C PRO A 124 -26.09 11.69 18.76
N ASN A 125 -26.64 10.46 18.79
CA ASN A 125 -27.05 9.81 20.04
C ASN A 125 -27.85 8.51 19.90
N SER A 126 -27.50 7.61 20.82
CA SER A 126 -28.33 6.68 21.58
C SER A 126 -29.06 5.53 20.87
N LEU A 127 -28.60 4.33 21.24
CA LEU A 127 -29.34 3.19 21.81
C LEU A 127 -30.47 2.55 21.00
N ASN A 128 -30.48 1.22 21.13
CA ASN A 128 -31.65 0.32 21.20
C ASN A 128 -31.83 -0.66 20.02
N SER A 129 -31.32 -1.88 20.28
CA SER A 129 -31.92 -3.21 20.11
C SER A 129 -32.78 -3.56 18.90
N ASN A 130 -32.43 -4.72 18.32
CA ASN A 130 -33.32 -5.82 17.92
C ASN A 130 -34.75 -5.45 17.50
N SER A 131 -35.07 -5.61 16.22
CA SER A 131 -36.03 -6.61 15.76
C SER A 131 -36.33 -6.46 14.27
N SER A 132 -36.71 -7.60 13.72
CA SER A 132 -36.91 -7.92 12.32
C SER A 132 -38.02 -7.12 11.60
N ASN A 133 -37.92 -7.18 10.27
CA ASN A 133 -38.98 -7.13 9.26
C ASN A 133 -39.57 -5.76 8.88
N SER A 134 -39.38 -5.38 7.61
CA SER A 134 -40.41 -5.45 6.54
C SER A 134 -39.94 -4.60 5.35
N PHE A 135 -39.62 -5.22 4.21
CA PHE A 135 -40.53 -5.38 3.07
C PHE A 135 -41.22 -4.08 2.63
N LEU A 136 -40.70 -3.43 1.59
CA LEU A 136 -41.48 -2.75 0.56
C LEU A 136 -40.70 -2.73 -0.76
N ILE A 137 -41.09 -3.58 -1.72
CA ILE A 137 -40.87 -3.30 -3.15
C ILE A 137 -42.26 -3.18 -3.75
N ASP A 138 -42.59 -1.95 -4.11
CA ASP A 138 -43.83 -1.56 -4.78
C ASP A 138 -43.71 -1.91 -6.28
N SER A 139 -44.65 -2.70 -6.79
CA SER A 139 -44.88 -2.82 -8.23
C SER A 139 -46.37 -2.94 -8.49
N ARG A 140 -47.05 -1.79 -8.54
CA ARG A 140 -48.40 -1.63 -9.07
C ARG A 140 -48.50 -2.17 -10.50
N ILE A 141 -49.38 -3.15 -10.71
CA ILE A 141 -49.95 -3.53 -12.00
C ILE A 141 -51.30 -2.80 -12.13
N PRO A 142 -51.64 -2.19 -13.27
CA PRO A 142 -52.89 -1.46 -13.42
C PRO A 142 -54.11 -2.37 -13.69
N THR A 143 -55.23 -1.88 -13.19
CA THR A 143 -56.65 -2.29 -13.16
C THR A 143 -57.24 -2.84 -14.46
N MET A 144 -58.29 -3.69 -14.36
CA MET A 144 -59.71 -3.30 -14.56
C MET A 144 -60.67 -4.46 -14.18
N LEU A 145 -61.81 -4.07 -13.62
CA LEU A 145 -62.95 -4.88 -13.19
C LEU A 145 -63.96 -5.08 -14.35
N GLU A 146 -64.72 -6.18 -14.24
CA GLU A 146 -65.92 -6.64 -14.99
C GLU A 146 -65.77 -7.14 -16.43
#